data_AF-A0A0C3D3F0-F1
#
_entry.id   AF-A0A0C3D3F0-F1
#
_cell.length_a   1.000
_cell.length_b   1.000
_cell.length_c   1.000
_cell.angle_alpha   90.00
_cell.angle_beta   90.00
_cell.angle_gamma   90.00
#
_symmetry.space_group_name_H-M   'P 1'
#
loop_
_entity.id
_entity.type
_entity.pdbx_description
1 polymer ?
#
loop_
_entity_poly.entity_id
_entity_poly.type
_entity_poly.pdbx_seq_one_letter_code
_entity_poly.pdbx_strand_id
1 'polypeptide(L)'
;MTRVSRVQSRNTSKRTAKIGSMHRTEDDLLRGFQQTRPNNLARRGCSHGTSNSKMQGAGRPTYRPALDISPKRIRYGPAQAQFLLRHKIYIILKTELQTTSISQRHAMADPSSPGRRLYRGSCHCQNITYIVYLTLPPPLIDAQPPSPSSTVRIRKCNCSTCHKMAFFHVRPMDSPNDFQLLSPSDPALLSDYTCFGGNIHWYFCPKCGVRCFAFNGQSEIKEAEVNGEKRKIWAPKAEGWQEDNFRVSYLTVNAQTLEPGQDGLDMLEWTEKQWIAYIDCLNMVGETRLKKPYEGGTY
;
A
#
# COMPACT_ATOMS: atom_id res chain seq x y z
N MET A 1 -75.37 35.38 19.88
CA MET A 1 -74.36 36.35 19.39
C MET A 1 -73.10 36.12 20.19
N THR A 2 -72.17 35.35 19.62
CA THR A 2 -71.10 34.67 20.37
C THR A 2 -69.77 35.39 20.22
N ARG A 3 -69.06 35.55 21.34
CA ARG A 3 -67.77 36.24 21.55
C ARG A 3 -66.73 35.93 20.47
N VAL A 4 -66.08 36.98 19.95
CA VAL A 4 -64.85 36.90 19.16
C VAL A 4 -63.66 37.31 20.05
N SER A 5 -62.74 36.38 20.24
CA SER A 5 -61.51 36.55 21.01
C SER A 5 -60.35 36.99 20.11
N ARG A 6 -59.60 37.98 20.60
CA ARG A 6 -58.43 38.64 20.02
C ARG A 6 -57.24 37.67 19.97
N VAL A 7 -56.62 37.48 18.80
CA VAL A 7 -55.33 36.78 18.64
C VAL A 7 -54.27 37.78 18.19
N GLN A 8 -53.19 37.88 18.97
CA GLN A 8 -52.03 38.73 18.73
C GLN A 8 -51.13 38.13 17.63
N SER A 9 -50.75 38.96 16.66
CA SER A 9 -49.76 38.65 15.63
C SER A 9 -48.34 38.72 16.20
N ARG A 10 -47.58 37.63 16.13
CA ARG A 10 -46.12 37.63 16.35
C ARG A 10 -45.39 37.62 15.01
N ASN A 11 -44.62 38.68 14.80
CA ASN A 11 -43.62 38.84 13.75
C ASN A 11 -42.51 37.78 13.93
N THR A 12 -42.19 37.02 12.89
CA THR A 12 -40.95 36.23 12.82
C THR A 12 -40.19 36.55 11.54
N SER A 13 -39.01 37.13 11.73
CA SER A 13 -38.03 37.49 10.72
C SER A 13 -37.39 36.22 10.14
N LYS A 14 -37.38 36.11 8.81
CA LYS A 14 -36.70 35.06 8.05
C LYS A 14 -35.18 35.25 8.14
N ARG A 15 -34.48 34.31 8.79
CA ARG A 15 -33.04 34.09 8.59
C ARG A 15 -32.85 32.95 7.59
N THR A 16 -32.41 33.29 6.38
CA THR A 16 -31.86 32.36 5.41
C THR A 16 -30.49 31.87 5.89
N ALA A 17 -30.39 30.57 6.20
CA ALA A 17 -29.11 29.93 6.47
C ALA A 17 -28.42 29.59 5.14
N LYS A 18 -27.25 30.19 4.90
CA LYS A 18 -26.30 29.74 3.87
C LYS A 18 -25.79 28.35 4.27
N ILE A 19 -26.09 27.34 3.46
CA ILE A 19 -25.45 26.04 3.52
C ILE A 19 -24.07 26.20 2.85
N GLY A 20 -23.02 26.32 3.65
CA GLY A 20 -21.65 26.20 3.18
C GLY A 20 -21.26 24.73 3.10
N SER A 21 -20.93 24.22 1.91
CA SER A 21 -20.37 22.89 1.75
C SER A 21 -18.96 22.85 2.35
N MET A 22 -18.82 22.24 3.53
CA MET A 22 -17.51 21.91 4.08
C MET A 22 -16.96 20.67 3.37
N HIS A 23 -16.16 20.87 2.31
CA HIS A 23 -15.21 19.86 1.87
C HIS A 23 -14.13 19.73 2.94
N ARG A 24 -14.17 18.68 3.76
CA ARG A 24 -13.06 18.29 4.64
C ARG A 24 -12.15 17.36 3.86
N THR A 25 -10.85 17.62 3.92
CA THR A 25 -9.85 16.82 3.22
C THR A 25 -9.63 15.48 3.93
N GLU A 26 -9.14 14.47 3.21
CA GLU A 26 -8.72 13.16 3.77
C GLU A 26 -7.76 13.35 4.97
N ASP A 27 -6.93 14.39 4.91
CA ASP A 27 -5.97 14.81 5.95
C ASP A 27 -6.66 15.33 7.23
N ASP A 28 -7.76 16.08 7.11
CA ASP A 28 -8.55 16.56 8.27
C ASP A 28 -9.22 15.41 9.02
N LEU A 29 -9.59 14.35 8.30
CA LEU A 29 -10.27 13.19 8.86
C LEU A 29 -9.30 12.23 9.57
N LEU A 30 -8.03 12.17 9.17
CA LEU A 30 -6.99 11.43 9.92
C LEU A 30 -6.68 12.12 11.26
N ARG A 31 -6.78 13.47 11.36
CA ARG A 31 -6.56 14.23 12.60
C ARG A 31 -7.54 13.89 13.72
N GLY A 32 -8.81 13.61 13.36
CA GLY A 32 -9.85 13.26 14.33
C GLY A 32 -9.68 11.92 15.05
N PHE A 33 -8.69 11.10 14.67
CA PHE A 33 -8.51 9.75 15.21
C PHE A 33 -7.63 9.71 16.48
N GLN A 34 -6.80 10.72 16.73
CA GLN A 34 -5.91 10.75 17.90
C GLN A 34 -6.46 11.59 19.08
N GLN A 35 -7.52 12.38 18.87
CA GLN A 35 -8.04 13.28 19.91
C GLN A 35 -8.83 12.58 21.03
N THR A 36 -9.06 11.27 20.96
CA THR A 36 -9.63 10.50 22.08
C THR A 36 -8.54 9.77 22.86
N ARG A 37 -7.63 10.51 23.51
CA ARG A 37 -6.90 9.99 24.68
C ARG A 37 -6.78 11.08 25.75
N PRO A 38 -7.23 10.84 26.99
CA PRO A 38 -6.77 11.62 28.13
C PRO A 38 -5.28 11.34 28.36
N ASN A 39 -4.50 12.41 28.55
CA ASN A 39 -3.14 12.34 29.06
C ASN A 39 -3.12 11.63 30.42
N ASN A 40 -2.64 10.38 30.46
CA ASN A 40 -2.21 9.73 31.69
C ASN A 40 -0.89 9.00 31.44
N LEU A 41 0.19 9.79 31.43
CA LEU A 41 1.55 9.31 31.66
C LEU A 41 1.70 8.98 33.14
N ALA A 42 1.23 7.80 33.54
CA ALA A 42 1.60 7.20 34.83
C ALA A 42 2.81 6.29 34.60
N ARG A 43 3.98 6.77 35.02
CA ARG A 43 5.21 5.99 35.18
C ARG A 43 4.91 4.71 35.97
N ARG A 44 5.09 3.54 35.35
CA ARG A 44 5.33 2.29 36.07
C ARG A 44 6.72 1.79 35.69
N GLY A 45 7.63 1.90 36.64
CA GLY A 45 9.00 1.41 36.52
C GLY A 45 9.03 -0.12 36.41
N CYS A 46 9.84 -0.64 35.49
CA CYS A 46 10.27 -2.03 35.54
C CYS A 46 11.33 -2.16 36.64
N SER A 47 11.00 -2.90 37.69
CA SER A 47 11.90 -3.32 38.75
C SER A 47 13.05 -4.15 38.17
N HIS A 48 14.28 -3.69 38.43
CA HIS A 48 15.49 -4.46 38.20
C HIS A 48 15.60 -5.55 39.27
N GLY A 49 15.49 -6.82 38.86
CA GLY A 49 15.92 -7.95 39.66
C GLY A 49 17.43 -8.15 39.49
N THR A 50 18.19 -7.84 40.54
CA THR A 50 19.62 -8.13 40.62
C THR A 50 19.83 -9.59 41.00
N SER A 51 20.31 -10.43 40.08
CA SER A 51 20.95 -11.70 40.41
C SER A 51 22.44 -11.63 40.09
N ASN A 52 23.25 -11.62 41.14
CA ASN A 52 24.70 -11.75 41.08
C ASN A 52 25.06 -13.16 40.65
N SER A 53 25.69 -13.32 39.49
CA SER A 53 26.51 -14.50 39.20
C SER A 53 27.93 -14.05 38.86
N LYS A 54 28.88 -14.57 39.64
CA LYS A 54 30.32 -14.40 39.48
C LYS A 54 30.74 -15.01 38.13
N MET A 55 31.27 -14.20 37.21
CA MET A 55 32.13 -14.70 36.14
C MET A 55 33.58 -14.33 36.43
N GLN A 56 34.38 -15.37 36.61
CA GLN A 56 35.84 -15.31 36.70
C GLN A 56 36.44 -15.07 35.31
N GLY A 57 37.64 -14.49 35.31
CA GLY A 57 38.25 -13.80 34.18
C GLY A 57 38.43 -14.62 32.90
N ALA A 58 38.12 -13.97 31.77
CA ALA A 58 38.53 -14.37 30.43
C ALA A 58 39.55 -13.36 29.90
N GLY A 59 40.69 -13.86 29.44
CA GLY A 59 41.83 -13.09 28.97
C GLY A 59 41.55 -12.23 27.74
N ARG A 60 42.42 -11.23 27.52
CA ARG A 60 42.38 -10.31 26.37
C ARG A 60 42.40 -11.10 25.06
N PRO A 61 41.53 -10.80 24.09
CA PRO A 61 41.65 -11.36 22.76
C PRO A 61 42.83 -10.70 22.04
N THR A 62 43.81 -11.52 21.66
CA THR A 62 44.88 -11.14 20.74
C THR A 62 44.31 -11.01 19.33
N TYR A 63 44.54 -9.85 18.71
CA TYR A 63 44.13 -9.57 17.35
C TYR A 63 44.91 -10.48 16.38
N ARG A 64 44.24 -11.45 15.75
CA ARG A 64 44.82 -12.23 14.64
C ARG A 64 44.74 -11.39 13.36
N PRO A 65 45.79 -11.33 12.52
CA PRO A 65 45.72 -10.63 11.26
C PRO A 65 44.73 -11.30 10.31
N ALA A 66 44.09 -10.48 9.47
CA ALA A 66 43.13 -10.91 8.46
C ALA A 66 43.74 -11.94 7.52
N LEU A 67 43.02 -13.05 7.31
CA LEU A 67 43.32 -14.00 6.24
C LEU A 67 43.05 -13.31 4.90
N ASP A 68 44.06 -13.32 4.03
CA ASP A 68 43.98 -12.90 2.64
C ASP A 68 43.04 -13.85 1.87
N ILE A 69 41.80 -13.42 1.67
CA ILE A 69 40.81 -14.12 0.83
C ILE A 69 40.93 -13.56 -0.58
N SER A 70 42.00 -13.93 -1.27
CA SER A 70 42.06 -13.77 -2.72
C SER A 70 41.08 -14.76 -3.37
N PRO A 71 40.22 -14.32 -4.32
CA PRO A 71 39.16 -15.16 -4.87
C PRO A 71 39.78 -16.31 -5.68
N LYS A 72 39.78 -17.51 -5.11
CA LYS A 72 40.15 -18.73 -5.84
C LYS A 72 39.11 -18.96 -6.94
N ARG A 73 39.56 -18.83 -8.20
CA ARG A 73 38.80 -19.20 -9.40
C ARG A 73 38.35 -20.66 -9.27
N ILE A 74 37.07 -20.88 -8.98
CA ILE A 74 36.48 -22.22 -9.00
C ILE A 74 36.42 -22.67 -10.46
N ARG A 75 37.26 -23.63 -10.84
CA ARG A 75 37.17 -24.28 -12.16
C ARG A 75 36.07 -25.34 -12.08
N TYR A 76 34.94 -25.07 -12.71
CA TYR A 76 33.89 -26.07 -12.89
C TYR A 76 34.37 -27.15 -13.88
N GLY A 77 34.15 -28.42 -13.53
CA GLY A 77 34.40 -29.52 -14.45
C GLY A 77 33.47 -29.45 -15.68
N PRO A 78 33.85 -30.10 -16.81
CA PRO A 78 33.10 -30.00 -18.08
C PRO A 78 31.62 -30.38 -17.96
N ALA A 79 31.28 -31.34 -17.10
CA ALA A 79 29.89 -31.74 -16.85
C ALA A 79 29.06 -30.66 -16.11
N GLN A 80 29.66 -29.95 -15.14
CA GLN A 80 28.99 -28.86 -14.41
C GLN A 80 28.84 -27.60 -15.26
N ALA A 81 29.82 -27.29 -16.11
CA ALA A 81 29.72 -26.20 -17.07
C ALA A 81 28.60 -26.44 -18.07
N GLN A 82 28.43 -27.68 -18.54
CA GLN A 82 27.37 -28.05 -19.48
C GLN A 82 25.98 -28.01 -18.85
N PHE A 83 25.83 -28.39 -17.57
CA PHE A 83 24.58 -28.24 -16.82
C PHE A 83 24.17 -26.76 -16.66
N LEU A 84 25.12 -25.90 -16.26
CA LEU A 84 24.86 -24.47 -16.12
C LEU A 84 24.52 -23.80 -17.46
N LEU A 85 25.16 -24.22 -18.55
CA LEU A 85 24.85 -23.71 -19.89
C LEU A 85 23.45 -24.13 -20.34
N ARG A 86 23.08 -25.41 -20.15
CA ARG A 86 21.73 -25.90 -20.46
C ARG A 86 20.66 -25.24 -19.61
N HIS A 87 20.93 -25.00 -18.33
CA HIS A 87 19.99 -24.31 -17.44
C HIS A 87 19.84 -22.82 -17.81
N LYS A 88 20.92 -22.14 -18.20
CA LYS A 88 20.85 -20.77 -18.72
C LYS A 88 20.07 -20.69 -20.04
N ILE A 89 20.33 -21.60 -20.97
CA ILE A 89 19.61 -21.69 -22.25
C ILE A 89 18.12 -21.99 -21.99
N TYR A 90 17.80 -22.90 -21.07
CA TYR A 90 16.42 -23.19 -20.68
C TYR A 90 15.71 -21.97 -20.09
N ILE A 91 16.36 -21.21 -19.20
CA ILE A 91 15.80 -19.96 -18.66
C ILE A 91 15.56 -18.96 -19.80
N ILE A 92 16.54 -18.72 -20.66
CA ILE A 92 16.42 -17.77 -21.77
C ILE A 92 15.26 -18.17 -22.70
N LEU A 93 15.22 -19.42 -23.15
CA LEU A 93 14.15 -19.91 -24.03
C LEU A 93 12.77 -19.86 -23.38
N LYS A 94 12.66 -20.13 -22.07
CA LYS A 94 11.39 -20.06 -21.35
C LYS A 94 10.91 -18.61 -21.17
N THR A 95 11.85 -17.68 -21.03
CA THR A 95 11.56 -16.24 -20.95
C THR A 95 11.12 -15.71 -22.32
N GLU A 96 11.82 -16.11 -23.39
CA GLU A 96 11.50 -15.75 -24.78
C GLU A 96 10.12 -16.29 -25.24
N LEU A 97 9.77 -17.53 -24.86
CA LEU A 97 8.46 -18.14 -25.15
C LEU A 97 7.32 -17.49 -24.35
N GLN A 98 7.57 -17.02 -23.13
CA GLN A 98 6.59 -16.26 -22.36
C GLN A 98 6.39 -14.85 -22.93
N THR A 99 7.45 -14.18 -23.39
CA THR A 99 7.34 -12.84 -24.00
C THR A 99 6.64 -12.87 -25.36
N THR A 100 6.86 -13.91 -26.17
CA THR A 100 6.26 -14.01 -27.52
C THR A 100 4.77 -14.31 -27.49
N SER A 101 4.28 -15.08 -26.51
CA SER A 101 2.84 -15.37 -26.39
C SER A 101 2.02 -14.21 -25.79
N ILE A 102 2.64 -13.30 -25.04
CA ILE A 102 1.99 -12.11 -24.45
C ILE A 102 1.94 -10.94 -25.45
N SER A 103 2.88 -10.86 -26.38
CA SER A 103 3.03 -9.72 -27.31
C SER A 103 1.93 -9.62 -28.38
N GLN A 104 1.16 -10.69 -28.64
CA GLN A 104 0.28 -10.73 -29.83
C GLN A 104 -1.18 -10.28 -29.64
N ARG A 105 -1.62 -9.74 -28.49
CA ARG A 105 -3.04 -9.33 -28.32
C ARG A 105 -3.34 -8.01 -27.61
N HIS A 106 -2.38 -7.10 -27.46
CA HIS A 106 -2.71 -5.72 -27.08
C HIS A 106 -2.01 -4.76 -28.02
N ALA A 107 -2.78 -3.94 -28.72
CA ALA A 107 -2.25 -2.76 -29.41
C ALA A 107 -1.38 -2.01 -28.40
N MET A 108 -0.08 -1.89 -28.69
CA MET A 108 0.89 -1.29 -27.77
C MET A 108 0.57 0.20 -27.65
N ALA A 109 -0.17 0.56 -26.59
CA ALA A 109 -0.27 1.94 -26.16
C ALA A 109 1.14 2.44 -25.84
N ASP A 110 1.46 3.66 -26.27
CA ASP A 110 2.71 4.31 -25.94
C ASP A 110 2.85 4.36 -24.40
N PRO A 111 3.90 3.73 -23.82
CA PRO A 111 4.07 3.67 -22.36
C PRO A 111 4.23 5.04 -21.72
N SER A 112 4.53 6.10 -22.50
CA SER A 112 4.64 7.48 -22.05
C SER A 112 3.31 8.23 -21.98
N SER A 113 2.22 7.65 -22.50
CA SER A 113 0.87 8.20 -22.43
C SER A 113 0.06 7.59 -21.28
N PRO A 114 -0.76 8.36 -20.55
CA PRO A 114 -1.62 7.80 -19.49
C PRO A 114 -2.51 6.70 -20.04
N GLY A 115 -2.31 5.47 -19.56
CA GLY A 115 -3.05 4.30 -20.01
C GLY A 115 -3.35 3.36 -18.86
N ARG A 116 -4.62 2.94 -18.74
CA ARG A 116 -5.06 1.93 -17.76
C ARG A 116 -4.47 0.58 -18.15
N ARG A 117 -3.55 0.07 -17.35
CA ARG A 117 -2.79 -1.17 -17.59
C ARG A 117 -2.95 -2.14 -16.43
N LEU A 118 -2.95 -3.43 -16.74
CA LEU A 118 -2.93 -4.50 -15.74
C LEU A 118 -1.52 -4.68 -15.21
N TYR A 119 -1.37 -4.63 -13.89
CA TYR A 119 -0.15 -4.96 -13.18
C TYR A 119 -0.38 -6.15 -12.25
N ARG A 120 0.55 -7.09 -12.27
CA ARG A 120 0.61 -8.23 -11.34
C ARG A 120 1.38 -7.83 -10.09
N GLY A 121 0.97 -8.38 -8.97
CA GLY A 121 1.76 -8.34 -7.75
C GLY A 121 1.63 -9.63 -6.95
N SER A 122 2.62 -9.88 -6.11
CA SER A 122 2.66 -11.05 -5.25
C SER A 122 3.49 -10.81 -3.99
N CYS A 123 3.31 -11.70 -3.02
CA CYS A 123 4.30 -11.83 -1.95
C CYS A 123 5.51 -12.63 -2.44
N HIS A 124 6.63 -12.57 -1.71
CA HIS A 124 7.88 -13.24 -2.10
C HIS A 124 7.73 -14.74 -2.43
N CYS A 125 6.89 -15.47 -1.69
CA CYS A 125 6.66 -16.90 -1.91
C CYS A 125 5.46 -17.21 -2.82
N GLN A 126 4.86 -16.19 -3.45
CA GLN A 126 3.69 -16.29 -4.34
C GLN A 126 2.44 -16.91 -3.71
N ASN A 127 2.40 -17.05 -2.38
CA ASN A 127 1.19 -17.48 -1.67
C ASN A 127 0.10 -16.41 -1.72
N ILE A 128 0.49 -15.13 -1.82
CA ILE A 128 -0.40 -14.03 -2.17
C ILE A 128 -0.10 -13.67 -3.62
N THR A 129 -1.12 -13.66 -4.47
CA THR A 129 -1.03 -13.09 -5.83
C THR A 129 -2.27 -12.26 -6.10
N TYR A 130 -2.09 -11.12 -6.77
CA TYR A 130 -3.16 -10.20 -7.10
C TYR A 130 -2.89 -9.53 -8.44
N ILE A 131 -3.93 -8.92 -9.00
CA ILE A 131 -3.81 -7.97 -10.10
C ILE A 131 -4.39 -6.63 -9.67
N VAL A 132 -3.79 -5.56 -10.19
CA VAL A 132 -4.29 -4.21 -10.05
C VAL A 132 -4.22 -3.48 -11.39
N TYR A 133 -5.27 -2.76 -11.75
CA TYR A 133 -5.26 -1.88 -12.90
C TYR A 133 -4.86 -0.48 -12.46
N LEU A 134 -3.83 0.09 -13.08
CA LEU A 134 -3.36 1.44 -12.79
C LEU A 134 -3.24 2.24 -14.08
N THR A 135 -3.59 3.52 -14.02
CA THR A 135 -3.32 4.49 -15.10
C THR A 135 -1.97 5.14 -14.86
N LEU A 136 -0.95 4.64 -15.55
CA LEU A 136 0.42 5.19 -15.51
C LEU A 136 0.82 5.69 -16.91
N PRO A 137 1.61 6.77 -17.03
CA PRO A 137 1.89 7.78 -15.99
C PRO A 137 0.59 8.36 -15.40
N PRO A 138 0.60 8.87 -14.15
CA PRO A 138 -0.58 9.47 -13.52
C PRO A 138 -1.15 10.59 -14.41
N PRO A 139 -2.46 10.60 -14.71
CA PRO A 139 -3.06 11.63 -15.58
C PRO A 139 -2.99 13.03 -14.95
N LEU A 140 -2.91 13.11 -13.63
CA LEU A 140 -2.69 14.33 -12.86
C LEU A 140 -1.68 14.05 -11.75
N ILE A 141 -0.65 14.90 -11.65
CA ILE A 141 0.34 14.86 -10.58
C ILE A 141 -0.01 15.96 -9.58
N ASP A 142 -0.67 15.58 -8.50
CA ASP A 142 -1.10 16.50 -7.44
C ASP A 142 -1.00 15.79 -6.08
N ALA A 143 -0.56 16.51 -5.05
CA ALA A 143 -0.55 16.01 -3.68
C ALA A 143 -1.96 15.89 -3.09
N GLN A 144 -2.90 16.72 -3.55
CA GLN A 144 -4.31 16.75 -3.18
C GLN A 144 -5.17 16.77 -4.44
N PRO A 145 -5.29 15.62 -5.14
CA PRO A 145 -6.09 15.56 -6.35
C PRO A 145 -7.55 15.97 -6.06
N PRO A 146 -8.24 16.61 -7.02
CA PRO A 146 -9.59 17.15 -6.83
C PRO A 146 -10.62 16.08 -6.50
N SER A 147 -10.37 14.83 -6.90
CA SER A 147 -11.10 13.67 -6.40
C SER A 147 -10.19 12.43 -6.32
N PRO A 148 -10.52 11.47 -5.44
CA PRO A 148 -9.91 10.13 -5.38
C PRO A 148 -9.77 9.39 -6.70
N SER A 149 -10.71 9.61 -7.62
CA SER A 149 -10.81 8.93 -8.90
C SER A 149 -10.30 9.77 -10.07
N SER A 150 -9.69 10.94 -9.81
CA SER A 150 -9.11 11.79 -10.85
C SER A 150 -7.70 11.37 -11.26
N THR A 151 -6.98 10.64 -10.41
CA THR A 151 -5.63 10.12 -10.69
C THR A 151 -5.30 8.95 -9.77
N VAL A 152 -4.32 8.13 -10.17
CA VAL A 152 -3.72 7.13 -9.28
C VAL A 152 -3.00 7.85 -8.14
N ARG A 153 -3.26 7.42 -6.89
CA ARG A 153 -2.65 8.06 -5.72
C ARG A 153 -1.45 7.25 -5.27
N ILE A 154 -0.26 7.78 -5.53
CA ILE A 154 1.03 7.21 -5.13
C ILE A 154 1.54 7.99 -3.92
N ARG A 155 1.65 7.34 -2.76
CA ARG A 155 1.87 8.03 -1.48
C ARG A 155 2.87 7.34 -0.57
N LYS A 156 3.60 8.12 0.23
CA LYS A 156 4.37 7.64 1.39
C LYS A 156 3.99 8.42 2.65
N CYS A 157 3.85 7.69 3.75
CA CYS A 157 3.36 8.20 5.02
C CYS A 157 4.43 7.98 6.10
N ASN A 158 4.68 8.97 6.94
CA ASN A 158 5.68 8.90 8.01
C ASN A 158 5.14 8.37 9.36
N CYS A 159 3.89 7.90 9.44
CA CYS A 159 3.40 7.32 10.69
C CYS A 159 4.18 6.03 11.05
N SER A 160 4.16 5.67 12.33
CA SER A 160 4.91 4.52 12.83
C SER A 160 4.52 3.20 12.15
N THR A 161 3.24 3.02 11.81
CA THR A 161 2.76 1.84 11.08
C THR A 161 3.37 1.77 9.67
N CYS A 162 3.15 2.81 8.84
CA CYS A 162 3.61 2.83 7.46
C CYS A 162 5.14 2.78 7.36
N HIS A 163 5.85 3.50 8.24
CA HIS A 163 7.31 3.48 8.31
C HIS A 163 7.84 2.08 8.64
N LYS A 164 7.34 1.43 9.70
CA LYS A 164 7.84 0.11 10.13
C LYS A 164 7.47 -1.01 9.17
N MET A 165 6.38 -0.86 8.43
CA MET A 165 5.97 -1.81 7.40
C MET A 165 6.60 -1.54 6.04
N ALA A 166 7.37 -0.44 5.91
CA ALA A 166 7.85 0.09 4.63
C ALA A 166 6.73 0.17 3.57
N PHE A 167 5.52 0.57 4.00
CA PHE A 167 4.34 0.49 3.14
C PHE A 167 4.34 1.65 2.13
N PHE A 168 4.51 1.32 0.84
CA PHE A 168 4.50 2.30 -0.24
C PHE A 168 3.13 2.28 -0.92
N HIS A 169 2.28 3.23 -0.57
CA HIS A 169 0.88 3.24 -0.95
C HIS A 169 0.67 3.52 -2.44
N VAL A 170 -0.06 2.65 -3.12
CA VAL A 170 -0.66 2.91 -4.43
C VAL A 170 -2.15 2.62 -4.31
N ARG A 171 -2.99 3.65 -4.50
CA ARG A 171 -4.45 3.49 -4.54
C ARG A 171 -4.94 3.62 -5.98
N PRO A 172 -5.69 2.65 -6.50
CA PRO A 172 -6.34 2.78 -7.80
C PRO A 172 -7.40 3.88 -7.78
N MET A 173 -7.89 4.24 -8.97
CA MET A 173 -8.93 5.24 -9.16
C MET A 173 -10.33 4.67 -8.88
N ASP A 174 -10.50 3.36 -9.10
CA ASP A 174 -11.75 2.61 -8.86
C ASP A 174 -11.44 1.24 -8.25
N SER A 175 -11.27 1.16 -6.93
CA SER A 175 -10.81 -0.05 -6.23
C SER A 175 -11.65 -1.31 -6.50
N PRO A 176 -13.00 -1.27 -6.51
CA PRO A 176 -13.82 -2.45 -6.81
C PRO A 176 -13.60 -3.04 -8.21
N ASN A 177 -13.27 -2.20 -9.20
CA ASN A 177 -13.06 -2.64 -10.58
C ASN A 177 -11.57 -2.81 -10.94
N ASP A 178 -10.69 -2.16 -10.20
CA ASP A 178 -9.26 -2.13 -10.49
C ASP A 178 -8.45 -3.12 -9.64
N PHE A 179 -8.97 -3.73 -8.58
CA PHE A 179 -8.19 -4.68 -7.76
C PHE A 179 -8.85 -6.04 -7.62
N GLN A 180 -8.04 -7.09 -7.74
CA GLN A 180 -8.47 -8.47 -7.54
C GLN A 180 -7.37 -9.29 -6.86
N LEU A 181 -7.69 -9.89 -5.71
CA LEU A 181 -6.85 -10.90 -5.06
C LEU A 181 -7.14 -12.26 -5.70
N LEU A 182 -6.11 -12.89 -6.26
CA LEU A 182 -6.21 -14.15 -7.00
C LEU A 182 -5.93 -15.37 -6.11
N SER A 183 -4.99 -15.24 -5.18
CA SER A 183 -4.64 -16.31 -4.25
C SER A 183 -4.15 -15.72 -2.93
N PRO A 184 -4.56 -16.29 -1.79
CA PRO A 184 -5.80 -17.06 -1.64
C PRO A 184 -7.02 -16.17 -1.98
N SER A 185 -8.07 -16.75 -2.57
CA SER A 185 -9.32 -16.02 -2.83
C SER A 185 -10.16 -15.77 -1.58
N ASP A 186 -9.71 -16.26 -0.42
CA ASP A 186 -10.31 -15.97 0.88
C ASP A 186 -9.28 -15.23 1.74
N PRO A 187 -9.51 -13.94 2.06
CA PRO A 187 -8.60 -13.15 2.88
C PRO A 187 -8.49 -13.67 4.32
N ALA A 188 -9.41 -14.51 4.80
CA ALA A 188 -9.28 -15.16 6.11
C ALA A 188 -8.08 -16.12 6.19
N LEU A 189 -7.53 -16.52 5.04
CA LEU A 189 -6.29 -17.31 4.94
C LEU A 189 -5.02 -16.45 4.97
N LEU A 190 -5.17 -15.12 5.03
CA LEU A 190 -4.07 -14.18 5.22
C LEU A 190 -3.88 -13.89 6.70
N SER A 191 -2.66 -13.52 7.08
CA SER A 191 -2.45 -12.92 8.40
C SER A 191 -2.91 -11.47 8.36
N ASP A 192 -3.55 -11.03 9.43
CA ASP A 192 -4.13 -9.70 9.54
C ASP A 192 -3.54 -8.96 10.74
N TYR A 193 -3.26 -7.69 10.54
CA TYR A 193 -2.83 -6.78 11.58
C TYR A 193 -3.65 -5.51 11.46
N THR A 194 -4.23 -5.06 12.57
CA THR A 194 -4.93 -3.79 12.65
C THR A 194 -4.22 -2.86 13.64
N CYS A 195 -4.32 -1.56 13.42
CA CYS A 195 -3.73 -0.55 14.29
C CYS A 195 -4.64 0.66 14.44
N PHE A 196 -4.25 1.59 15.32
CA PHE A 196 -5.07 2.75 15.69
C PHE A 196 -6.44 2.32 16.21
N GLY A 197 -7.53 2.68 15.54
CA GLY A 197 -8.88 2.23 15.93
C GLY A 197 -9.34 0.94 15.29
N GLY A 198 -8.44 0.19 14.67
CA GLY A 198 -8.75 -1.15 14.19
C GLY A 198 -9.54 -1.21 12.88
N ASN A 199 -9.74 -0.07 12.19
CA ASN A 199 -10.57 -0.02 10.98
C ASN A 199 -9.87 -0.54 9.71
N ILE A 200 -8.54 -0.44 9.65
CA ILE A 200 -7.77 -0.85 8.47
C ILE A 200 -7.06 -2.16 8.78
N HIS A 201 -7.32 -3.15 7.92
CA HIS A 201 -6.71 -4.47 7.90
C HIS A 201 -5.45 -4.45 7.04
N TRP A 202 -4.29 -4.66 7.64
CA TRP A 202 -2.99 -4.69 6.96
C TRP A 202 -2.60 -6.13 6.67
N TYR A 203 -3.20 -6.73 5.64
CA TYR A 203 -2.99 -8.13 5.29
C TYR A 203 -1.54 -8.42 4.90
N PHE A 204 -1.04 -9.57 5.36
CA PHE A 204 0.29 -10.05 5.04
C PHE A 204 0.35 -11.57 4.88
N CYS A 205 1.38 -12.01 4.17
CA CYS A 205 1.57 -13.42 3.91
C CYS A 205 2.00 -14.14 5.20
N PRO A 206 1.27 -15.17 5.67
CA PRO A 206 1.66 -15.95 6.84
C PRO A 206 2.99 -16.70 6.66
N LYS A 207 3.42 -16.92 5.41
CA LYS A 207 4.63 -17.69 5.09
C LYS A 207 5.89 -16.83 5.01
N CYS A 208 5.80 -15.62 4.46
CA CYS A 208 6.98 -14.77 4.20
C CYS A 208 6.89 -13.35 4.79
N GLY A 209 5.81 -13.00 5.48
CA GLY A 209 5.66 -11.70 6.15
C GLY A 209 5.39 -10.49 5.23
N VAL A 210 5.43 -10.66 3.91
CA VAL A 210 5.22 -9.57 2.95
C VAL A 210 3.78 -9.05 3.00
N ARG A 211 3.64 -7.72 3.10
CA ARG A 211 2.38 -6.97 3.12
C ARG A 211 2.03 -6.46 1.73
N CYS A 212 1.06 -7.10 1.09
CA CYS A 212 0.71 -6.80 -0.31
C CYS A 212 -0.31 -5.66 -0.43
N PHE A 213 -1.27 -5.58 0.49
CA PHE A 213 -2.32 -4.58 0.44
C PHE A 213 -2.89 -4.32 1.84
N ALA A 214 -3.62 -3.21 1.97
CA ALA A 214 -4.42 -2.91 3.15
C ALA A 214 -5.86 -2.57 2.75
N PHE A 215 -6.81 -2.91 3.61
CA PHE A 215 -8.23 -2.88 3.27
C PHE A 215 -9.13 -2.43 4.43
N ASN A 216 -10.22 -1.74 4.10
CA ASN A 216 -11.37 -1.48 4.96
C ASN A 216 -12.63 -1.48 4.07
N GLY A 217 -13.75 -1.98 4.59
CA GLY A 217 -15.04 -1.97 3.90
C GLY A 217 -15.59 -3.37 3.59
N GLN A 218 -16.65 -3.42 2.79
CA GLN A 218 -17.25 -4.69 2.36
C GLN A 218 -16.50 -5.28 1.17
N SER A 219 -16.44 -6.60 1.14
CA SER A 219 -15.79 -7.35 0.07
C SER A 219 -16.64 -8.54 -0.36
N GLU A 220 -16.28 -9.14 -1.48
CA GLU A 220 -16.96 -10.29 -2.05
C GLU A 220 -15.98 -11.27 -2.67
N ILE A 221 -16.36 -12.55 -2.67
CA ILE A 221 -15.72 -13.58 -3.47
C ILE A 221 -16.58 -13.77 -4.71
N LYS A 222 -15.99 -13.63 -5.90
CA LYS A 222 -16.68 -13.81 -7.18
C LYS A 222 -15.85 -14.60 -8.17
N GLU A 223 -16.49 -15.13 -9.21
CA GLU A 223 -15.78 -15.71 -10.34
C GLU A 223 -15.37 -14.60 -11.32
N ALA A 224 -14.11 -14.59 -11.72
CA ALA A 224 -13.59 -13.72 -12.75
C ALA A 224 -12.70 -14.50 -13.71
N GLU A 225 -12.68 -14.06 -14.97
CA GLU A 225 -11.74 -14.57 -15.96
C GLU A 225 -10.42 -13.81 -15.83
N VAL A 226 -9.35 -14.54 -15.50
CA VAL A 226 -8.01 -13.99 -15.34
C VAL A 226 -7.07 -14.80 -16.21
N ASN A 227 -6.44 -14.15 -17.20
CA ASN A 227 -5.62 -14.81 -18.22
C ASN A 227 -6.37 -15.90 -19.02
N GLY A 228 -7.66 -15.73 -19.28
CA GLY A 228 -8.47 -16.71 -20.01
C GLY A 228 -8.96 -17.89 -19.16
N GLU A 229 -8.63 -17.93 -17.87
CA GLU A 229 -9.09 -18.96 -16.94
C GLU A 229 -10.09 -18.38 -15.94
N LYS A 230 -11.23 -19.06 -15.76
CA LYS A 230 -12.18 -18.73 -14.70
C LYS A 230 -11.62 -19.18 -13.36
N ARG A 231 -11.58 -18.27 -12.39
CA ARG A 231 -11.22 -18.58 -11.00
C ARG A 231 -12.00 -17.74 -10.01
N LYS A 232 -12.07 -18.25 -8.78
CA LYS A 232 -12.55 -17.47 -7.64
C LYS A 232 -11.51 -16.41 -7.30
N ILE A 233 -11.97 -15.18 -7.15
CA ILE A 233 -11.19 -14.03 -6.73
C ILE A 233 -11.85 -13.36 -5.54
N TRP A 234 -11.09 -12.58 -4.81
CA TRP A 234 -11.61 -11.65 -3.81
C TRP A 234 -11.42 -10.21 -4.29
N ALA A 235 -12.44 -9.37 -4.09
CA ALA A 235 -12.40 -7.96 -4.47
C ALA A 235 -13.24 -7.10 -3.51
N PRO A 236 -12.98 -5.78 -3.44
CA PRO A 236 -13.91 -4.84 -2.83
C PRO A 236 -15.30 -4.94 -3.46
N LYS A 237 -16.34 -4.87 -2.65
CA LYS A 237 -17.72 -4.85 -3.15
C LYS A 237 -18.05 -3.43 -3.64
N ALA A 238 -18.54 -3.30 -4.87
CA ALA A 238 -18.86 -2.00 -5.45
C ALA A 238 -20.03 -1.31 -4.71
N GLU A 239 -21.03 -2.09 -4.29
CA GLU A 239 -22.18 -1.59 -3.53
C GLU A 239 -21.73 -0.97 -2.20
N GLY A 240 -21.98 0.32 -2.03
CA GLY A 240 -21.61 1.08 -0.83
C GLY A 240 -20.14 1.52 -0.75
N TRP A 241 -19.32 1.27 -1.77
CA TRP A 241 -17.93 1.70 -1.81
C TRP A 241 -17.78 3.22 -1.97
N GLN A 242 -16.90 3.84 -1.17
CA GLN A 242 -16.65 5.29 -1.18
C GLN A 242 -15.15 5.59 -1.24
N GLU A 243 -14.63 5.93 -2.43
CA GLU A 243 -13.19 6.17 -2.64
C GLU A 243 -12.62 7.35 -1.85
N ASP A 244 -13.46 8.31 -1.48
CA ASP A 244 -13.16 9.53 -0.72
C ASP A 244 -13.24 9.33 0.80
N ASN A 245 -13.85 8.23 1.26
CA ASN A 245 -14.14 8.02 2.66
C ASN A 245 -13.42 6.79 3.20
N PHE A 246 -12.14 6.97 3.57
CA PHE A 246 -11.31 5.88 4.11
C PHE A 246 -11.88 5.20 5.37
N ARG A 247 -12.78 5.87 6.09
CA ARG A 247 -13.46 5.31 7.27
C ARG A 247 -14.50 4.25 6.89
N VAL A 248 -15.04 4.34 5.68
CA VAL A 248 -16.02 3.40 5.12
C VAL A 248 -15.36 2.42 4.16
N SER A 249 -14.49 2.91 3.27
CA SER A 249 -13.87 2.12 2.23
C SER A 249 -12.42 2.52 2.02
N TYR A 250 -11.52 1.55 2.12
CA TYR A 250 -10.10 1.78 1.91
C TYR A 250 -9.49 0.60 1.18
N LEU A 251 -8.76 0.87 0.11
CA LEU A 251 -7.87 -0.09 -0.50
C LEU A 251 -6.60 0.64 -0.95
N THR A 252 -5.48 0.00 -0.68
CA THR A 252 -4.16 0.39 -1.17
C THR A 252 -3.33 -0.86 -1.38
N VAL A 253 -2.59 -0.93 -2.48
CA VAL A 253 -1.54 -1.93 -2.65
C VAL A 253 -0.21 -1.35 -2.20
N ASN A 254 0.71 -2.22 -1.79
CA ASN A 254 2.10 -1.86 -1.52
C ASN A 254 2.88 -1.97 -2.82
N ALA A 255 3.37 -0.85 -3.36
CA ALA A 255 4.10 -0.80 -4.62
C ALA A 255 5.27 -1.79 -4.69
N GLN A 256 5.93 -2.04 -3.55
CA GLN A 256 7.06 -2.97 -3.46
C GLN A 256 6.68 -4.45 -3.70
N THR A 257 5.39 -4.74 -3.80
CA THR A 257 4.87 -6.09 -4.07
C THR A 257 4.32 -6.25 -5.47
N LEU A 258 4.41 -5.20 -6.31
CA LEU A 258 4.18 -5.33 -7.74
C LEU A 258 5.39 -6.00 -8.39
N GLU A 259 5.15 -6.86 -9.37
CA GLU A 259 6.23 -7.56 -10.06
C GLU A 259 7.12 -6.58 -10.84
N PRO A 260 8.45 -6.68 -10.73
CA PRO A 260 9.37 -5.80 -11.45
C PRO A 260 9.36 -6.10 -12.96
N GLY A 261 9.73 -5.11 -13.77
CA GLY A 261 9.88 -5.27 -15.22
C GLY A 261 8.56 -5.25 -16.01
N GLN A 262 7.46 -4.78 -15.41
CA GLN A 262 6.20 -4.55 -16.13
C GLN A 262 6.22 -3.17 -16.81
N ASP A 263 5.76 -3.09 -18.07
CA ASP A 263 5.82 -1.87 -18.87
C ASP A 263 5.10 -0.68 -18.22
N GLY A 264 5.82 0.43 -18.02
CA GLY A 264 5.29 1.64 -17.37
C GLY A 264 5.22 1.58 -15.84
N LEU A 265 5.79 0.55 -15.22
CA LEU A 265 5.94 0.42 -13.78
C LEU A 265 7.41 0.54 -13.37
N ASP A 266 7.85 1.77 -13.13
CA ASP A 266 9.19 2.05 -12.60
C ASP A 266 9.11 2.99 -11.39
N MET A 267 9.45 2.47 -10.20
CA MET A 267 9.46 3.26 -8.97
C MET A 267 10.59 4.31 -8.94
N LEU A 268 11.66 4.13 -9.73
CA LEU A 268 12.68 5.15 -9.91
C LEU A 268 12.08 6.36 -10.62
N GLU A 269 11.38 6.11 -11.74
CA GLU A 269 10.65 7.14 -12.48
C GLU A 269 9.67 7.89 -11.58
N TRP A 270 8.92 7.20 -10.71
CA TRP A 270 7.97 7.84 -9.79
C TRP A 270 8.64 8.85 -8.85
N THR A 271 9.87 8.55 -8.43
CA THR A 271 10.66 9.40 -7.56
C THR A 271 11.25 10.58 -8.34
N GLU A 272 11.88 10.30 -9.48
CA GLU A 272 12.53 11.31 -10.33
C GLU A 272 11.53 12.32 -10.91
N LYS A 273 10.35 11.84 -11.33
CA LYS A 273 9.26 12.69 -11.83
C LYS A 273 8.36 13.25 -10.73
N GLN A 274 8.68 12.99 -9.46
CA GLN A 274 7.99 13.54 -8.28
C GLN A 274 6.50 13.22 -8.22
N TRP A 275 6.11 12.00 -8.61
CA TRP A 275 4.71 11.52 -8.56
C TRP A 275 4.26 11.12 -7.15
N ILE A 276 5.22 10.95 -6.24
CA ILE A 276 4.96 10.49 -4.88
C ILE A 276 4.53 11.67 -4.00
N ALA A 277 3.34 11.55 -3.43
CA ALA A 277 2.85 12.45 -2.40
C ALA A 277 3.25 11.96 -1.00
N TYR A 278 3.73 12.87 -0.16
CA TYR A 278 4.22 12.61 1.19
C TYR A 278 3.26 13.17 2.22
N ILE A 279 2.83 12.33 3.16
CA ILE A 279 1.83 12.64 4.18
C ILE A 279 2.49 12.69 5.56
N ASP A 280 2.19 13.73 6.34
CA ASP A 280 2.65 13.90 7.72
C ASP A 280 1.66 13.31 8.74
N CYS A 281 1.53 11.99 8.77
CA CYS A 281 0.71 11.33 9.78
C CYS A 281 1.42 11.13 11.13
N LEU A 282 2.71 11.46 11.24
CA LEU A 282 3.44 11.40 12.50
C LEU A 282 3.07 12.57 13.40
N ASN A 283 3.15 13.80 12.87
CA ASN A 283 2.86 15.01 13.63
C ASN A 283 1.47 15.57 13.35
N MET A 284 0.81 15.12 12.27
CA MET A 284 -0.54 15.55 11.90
C MET A 284 -0.64 17.08 11.67
N VAL A 285 0.45 17.74 11.30
CA VAL A 285 0.48 19.20 11.07
C VAL A 285 0.66 19.55 9.61
N GLY A 286 1.54 18.82 8.90
CA GLY A 286 1.84 19.08 7.51
C GLY A 286 0.67 18.78 6.56
N GLU A 287 0.53 19.60 5.52
CA GLU A 287 -0.32 19.29 4.37
C GLU A 287 0.36 18.19 3.54
N THR A 288 -0.40 17.32 2.88
CA THR A 288 0.20 16.40 1.90
C THR A 288 1.02 17.19 0.86
N ARG A 289 2.21 16.71 0.48
CA ARG A 289 3.11 17.45 -0.42
C ARG A 289 3.86 16.56 -1.38
N LEU A 290 4.26 17.08 -2.53
CA LEU A 290 5.16 16.39 -3.45
C LEU A 290 6.64 16.62 -3.06
N LYS A 291 7.54 16.02 -3.83
CA LYS A 291 9.00 16.25 -3.86
C LYS A 291 9.80 15.71 -2.68
N LYS A 292 9.36 15.88 -1.43
CA LYS A 292 10.15 15.46 -0.25
C LYS A 292 9.31 14.86 0.89
N PRO A 293 9.80 13.76 1.51
CA PRO A 293 9.23 13.21 2.75
C PRO A 293 9.21 14.22 3.89
N TYR A 294 8.28 14.02 4.83
CA TYR A 294 8.32 14.66 6.14
C TYR A 294 9.41 14.05 7.03
N GLU A 295 9.74 14.72 8.14
CA GLU A 295 10.62 14.17 9.15
C GLU A 295 10.13 12.79 9.61
N GLY A 296 11.05 11.83 9.75
CA GLY A 296 10.73 10.41 10.01
C GLY A 296 10.16 9.65 8.81
N GLY A 297 9.90 10.32 7.68
CA GLY A 297 9.49 9.69 6.42
C GLY A 297 10.66 9.13 5.62
N THR A 298 10.35 8.42 4.54
CA THR A 298 11.33 7.84 3.62
C THR A 298 11.01 8.19 2.18
N TYR A 299 12.05 8.39 1.37
CA TYR A 299 11.94 8.37 -0.10
C TYR A 299 11.58 6.96 -0.55
#